data_AF-A0A9X8E650-F1
#
_entry.id   AF-A0A9X8E650-F1
#
_cell.length_a   1.000
_cell.length_b   1.000
_cell.length_c   1.000
_cell.angle_alpha   90.00
_cell.angle_beta   90.00
_cell.angle_gamma   90.00
#
_symmetry.space_group_name_H-M   'P 1'
#
loop_
_entity.id
_entity.type
_entity.pdbx_description
1 polymer ?
#
loop_
_entity_poly.entity_id
_entity_poly.type
_entity_poly.pdbx_seq_one_letter_code
_entity_poly.pdbx_strand_id
1 'polypeptide(L)'
;MMQWIKAADEASSVLRHLRTHTEEMEAKMAEWAELERRIQENLANPPNIVTLDVGGTIFKTSKANLLRVEGSYFHALLGSGQWKPDS
;
A
#
# COMPACT_ATOMS: atom_id res chain seq x y z
N MET A 1 48.57 -7.18 13.02
CA MET A 1 47.76 -8.18 12.30
C MET A 1 46.30 -8.21 12.81
N MET A 2 46.04 -8.19 14.12
CA MET A 2 44.68 -8.25 14.70
C MET A 2 43.73 -7.09 14.36
N GLN A 3 44.24 -5.85 14.23
CA GLN A 3 43.39 -4.67 14.01
C GLN A 3 42.74 -4.61 12.61
N TRP A 4 43.43 -5.11 11.59
CA TRP A 4 42.91 -5.14 10.21
C TRP A 4 41.79 -6.17 10.02
N ILE A 5 41.81 -7.26 10.79
CA ILE A 5 40.77 -8.29 10.79
C ILE A 5 39.48 -7.73 11.41
N LYS A 6 39.59 -7.05 12.56
CA LYS A 6 38.44 -6.41 13.22
C LYS A 6 37.76 -5.37 12.32
N ALA A 7 38.54 -4.51 11.67
CA ALA A 7 38.02 -3.50 10.75
C ALA A 7 37.31 -4.14 9.53
N ALA A 8 37.83 -5.26 9.01
CA ALA A 8 37.20 -5.99 7.93
C ALA A 8 35.87 -6.65 8.34
N ASP A 9 35.80 -7.21 9.55
CA ASP A 9 34.57 -7.80 10.10
C ASP A 9 33.48 -6.75 10.34
N GLU A 10 33.85 -5.57 10.87
CA GLU A 10 32.93 -4.45 11.05
C GLU A 10 32.39 -3.95 9.71
N ALA A 11 33.25 -3.77 8.71
CA ALA A 11 32.83 -3.38 7.35
C ALA A 11 31.89 -4.43 6.72
N SER A 12 32.19 -5.72 6.89
CA SER A 12 31.35 -6.82 6.40
C SER A 12 29.98 -6.86 7.08
N SER A 13 29.94 -6.59 8.39
CA SER A 13 28.69 -6.47 9.15
C SER A 13 27.83 -5.31 8.63
N VAL A 14 28.41 -4.13 8.42
CA VAL A 14 27.68 -2.95 7.91
C VAL A 14 27.13 -3.21 6.51
N LEU A 15 27.92 -3.79 5.62
CA LEU A 15 27.48 -4.14 4.27
C LEU A 15 26.32 -5.15 4.29
N ARG A 16 26.34 -6.11 5.21
CA ARG A 16 25.24 -7.07 5.37
C ARG A 16 23.95 -6.39 5.80
N HIS A 17 24.01 -5.49 6.79
CA HIS A 17 22.84 -4.74 7.26
C HIS A 17 22.26 -3.85 6.15
N LEU A 18 23.12 -3.15 5.40
CA LEU A 18 22.67 -2.33 4.28
C LEU A 18 21.98 -3.18 3.22
N ARG A 19 22.57 -4.32 2.85
CA ARG A 19 21.97 -5.23 1.86
C ARG A 19 20.60 -5.73 2.31
N THR A 20 20.49 -6.20 3.55
CA THR A 20 19.20 -6.64 4.11
C THR A 20 18.17 -5.51 4.10
N HIS A 21 18.58 -4.29 4.47
CA HIS A 21 17.66 -3.15 4.43
C HIS A 21 17.21 -2.80 3.00
N THR A 22 18.11 -2.90 2.02
CA THR A 22 17.76 -2.72 0.61
C THR A 22 16.77 -3.79 0.15
N GLU A 23 17.03 -5.07 0.46
CA GLU A 23 16.13 -6.19 0.14
C GLU A 23 14.73 -5.99 0.77
N GLU A 24 14.66 -5.53 2.02
CA GLU A 24 13.39 -5.21 2.70
C GLU A 24 12.63 -4.04 2.05
N MET A 25 13.35 -2.99 1.63
CA MET A 25 12.76 -1.85 0.94
C MET A 25 12.23 -2.25 -0.44
N GLU A 26 13.00 -3.04 -1.20
CA GLU A 26 12.59 -3.55 -2.50
C GLU A 26 11.33 -4.43 -2.39
N ALA A 27 11.27 -5.32 -1.39
CA ALA A 27 10.10 -6.14 -1.13
C ALA A 27 8.85 -5.29 -0.83
N LYS A 28 8.99 -4.29 0.05
CA LYS A 28 7.90 -3.34 0.32
C LYS A 28 7.47 -2.61 -0.94
N MET A 29 8.42 -2.05 -1.70
CA MET A 29 8.10 -1.33 -2.94
C MET A 29 7.32 -2.21 -3.94
N ALA A 30 7.66 -3.49 -4.05
CA ALA A 30 6.92 -4.44 -4.89
C ALA A 30 5.48 -4.66 -4.39
N GLU A 31 5.29 -4.83 -3.08
CA GLU A 31 3.94 -4.93 -2.47
C GLU A 31 3.11 -3.66 -2.70
N TRP A 32 3.73 -2.48 -2.55
CA TRP A 32 3.09 -1.18 -2.81
C TRP A 32 2.70 -1.02 -4.28
N ALA A 33 3.57 -1.40 -5.21
CA ALA A 33 3.27 -1.34 -6.64
C ALA A 33 2.11 -2.25 -7.05
N GLU A 34 2.01 -3.46 -6.48
CA GLU A 34 0.88 -4.35 -6.72
C GLU A 34 -0.42 -3.80 -6.14
N LEU A 35 -0.38 -3.19 -4.95
CA LEU A 35 -1.53 -2.51 -4.38
C LEU A 35 -2.00 -1.36 -5.29
N GLU A 36 -1.08 -0.54 -5.79
CA GLU A 36 -1.38 0.55 -6.70
C GLU A 36 -1.98 0.04 -8.02
N ARG A 37 -1.42 -1.03 -8.59
CA ARG A 37 -1.97 -1.68 -9.79
C ARG A 37 -3.43 -2.12 -9.58
N ARG A 38 -3.73 -2.75 -8.45
CA ARG A 38 -5.11 -3.16 -8.10
C ARG A 38 -6.04 -1.97 -7.90
N ILE A 39 -5.54 -0.87 -7.32
CA ILE A 39 -6.29 0.39 -7.21
C ILE A 39 -6.71 0.89 -8.58
N GLN A 40 -5.78 0.95 -9.53
CA GLN A 40 -6.05 1.40 -10.90
C GLN A 40 -7.06 0.48 -11.63
N GLU A 41 -6.95 -0.84 -11.47
CA GLU A 41 -7.89 -1.79 -12.08
C GLU A 41 -9.31 -1.67 -11.51
N ASN A 42 -9.45 -1.52 -10.19
CA ASN A 42 -10.76 -1.39 -9.54
C ASN A 42 -11.40 -0.01 -9.76
N LEU A 43 -10.59 1.01 -10.03
CA LEU A 43 -11.04 2.32 -10.48
C LEU A 43 -11.67 2.25 -11.88
N ALA A 44 -11.16 1.39 -12.76
CA ALA A 44 -11.63 1.28 -14.14
C ALA A 44 -13.00 0.59 -14.29
N ASN A 45 -13.41 -0.25 -13.33
CA ASN A 45 -14.70 -0.97 -13.36
C ASN A 45 -15.59 -0.71 -12.12
N PRO A 46 -16.11 0.51 -11.91
CA PRO A 46 -16.90 0.82 -10.73
C PRO A 46 -18.40 0.53 -10.89
N PRO A 47 -19.10 -0.02 -9.88
CA PRO A 47 -20.54 0.17 -9.75
C PRO A 47 -20.83 1.67 -9.58
N ASN A 48 -21.92 2.13 -10.20
CA ASN A 48 -22.16 3.57 -10.39
C ASN A 48 -22.44 4.31 -9.06
N ILE A 49 -22.97 3.62 -8.04
CA ILE A 49 -23.38 4.20 -6.75
C ILE A 49 -22.91 3.33 -5.58
N VAL A 50 -22.37 3.98 -4.55
CA VAL A 50 -21.99 3.41 -3.25
C VAL A 50 -22.97 3.92 -2.20
N THR A 51 -23.43 3.01 -1.34
CA THR A 51 -24.27 3.32 -0.17
C THR A 51 -23.42 3.22 1.10
N LEU A 52 -23.47 4.25 1.94
CA LEU A 52 -22.74 4.34 3.21
C LEU A 52 -23.74 4.52 4.35
N ASP A 53 -23.69 3.65 5.35
CA ASP A 53 -24.39 3.84 6.61
C ASP A 53 -23.44 4.51 7.62
N VAL A 54 -23.81 5.70 8.10
CA VAL A 54 -23.05 6.45 9.09
C VAL A 54 -23.95 6.68 10.31
N GLY A 55 -23.86 5.77 11.29
CA GLY A 55 -24.63 5.84 12.53
C GLY A 55 -26.15 5.73 12.33
N GLY A 56 -26.60 4.96 11.34
CA GLY A 56 -28.00 4.79 10.95
C GLY A 56 -28.49 5.79 9.88
N THR A 57 -27.64 6.74 9.47
CA THR A 57 -27.96 7.68 8.39
C THR A 57 -27.37 7.19 7.08
N ILE A 58 -28.21 7.03 6.06
CA ILE A 58 -27.81 6.50 4.75
C ILE A 58 -27.38 7.63 3.82
N PHE A 59 -26.14 7.55 3.34
CA PHE A 59 -25.59 8.39 2.29
C PHE A 59 -25.41 7.58 1.02
N LYS A 60 -25.79 8.15 -0.12
CA LYS A 60 -25.57 7.54 -1.45
C LYS A 60 -24.79 8.51 -2.31
N THR A 61 -23.74 8.02 -2.96
CA THR A 61 -22.88 8.83 -3.81
C THR A 61 -22.26 7.97 -4.90
N SER A 62 -21.73 8.57 -5.96
CA SER A 62 -20.97 7.82 -6.94
C SER A 62 -19.63 7.37 -6.38
N LYS A 63 -19.14 6.21 -6.86
CA LYS A 63 -17.78 5.73 -6.55
C LYS A 63 -16.72 6.75 -6.98
N ALA A 64 -16.94 7.44 -8.10
CA ALA A 64 -16.06 8.52 -8.58
C ALA A 64 -15.91 9.67 -7.56
N ASN A 65 -16.97 10.05 -6.85
CA ASN A 65 -16.89 11.12 -5.85
C ASN A 65 -16.05 10.70 -4.63
N LEU A 66 -16.16 9.44 -4.20
CA LEU A 66 -15.37 8.88 -3.09
C LEU A 66 -13.88 8.70 -3.45
N LEU A 67 -13.58 8.49 -4.73
CA LEU A 67 -12.23 8.27 -5.24
C LEU A 67 -11.54 9.53 -5.77
N ARG A 68 -12.23 10.68 -5.74
CA ARG A 68 -11.73 11.96 -6.27
C ARG A 68 -10.44 12.44 -5.59
N VAL A 69 -10.25 12.09 -4.32
CA VAL A 69 -9.09 12.50 -3.53
C VAL A 69 -8.13 11.32 -3.41
N GLU A 70 -7.04 11.37 -4.17
CA GLU A 70 -5.96 10.39 -4.11
C GLU A 70 -5.35 10.33 -2.69
N GLY A 71 -4.99 9.12 -2.25
CA GLY A 71 -4.43 8.89 -0.90
C GLY A 71 -5.43 9.03 0.25
N SER A 72 -6.69 9.37 -0.02
CA SER A 72 -7.75 9.40 1.01
C SER A 72 -8.11 7.99 1.51
N TYR A 73 -8.80 7.94 2.65
CA TYR A 73 -9.29 6.67 3.20
C TYR A 73 -10.14 5.87 2.20
N PHE A 74 -11.08 6.52 1.50
CA PHE A 74 -11.90 5.86 0.49
C PHE A 74 -11.11 5.45 -0.75
N HIS A 75 -10.08 6.22 -1.13
CA HIS A 75 -9.16 5.85 -2.21
C HIS A 75 -8.45 4.53 -1.93
N ALA A 76 -7.87 4.38 -0.73
CA ALA A 76 -7.23 3.13 -0.32
C ALA A 76 -8.25 1.99 -0.15
N LEU A 77 -9.36 2.24 0.55
CA LEU A 77 -10.35 1.22 0.89
C LEU A 77 -11.02 0.64 -0.36
N LEU A 78 -11.58 1.51 -1.21
CA LEU A 78 -12.33 1.09 -2.41
C LEU A 78 -11.42 0.77 -3.58
N GLY A 79 -10.24 1.39 -3.66
CA GLY A 79 -9.24 1.08 -4.67
C GLY A 79 -8.61 -0.30 -4.44
N SER A 80 -8.30 -0.67 -3.19
CA SER A 80 -7.66 -1.96 -2.90
C SER A 80 -8.44 -3.19 -3.41
N GLY A 81 -9.77 -3.05 -3.60
CA GLY A 81 -10.66 -4.14 -4.00
C GLY A 81 -10.88 -5.18 -2.91
N GLN A 82 -10.35 -4.98 -1.70
CA GLN A 82 -10.57 -5.87 -0.56
C GLN A 82 -11.91 -5.61 0.13
N TRP A 83 -12.41 -4.38 0.02
CA TRP A 83 -13.69 -4.02 0.59
C TRP A 83 -14.84 -4.64 -0.21
N LYS A 84 -15.69 -5.40 0.47
CA LYS A 84 -16.95 -5.93 -0.05
C LYS A 84 -18.07 -5.29 0.77
N PRO A 85 -19.03 -4.59 0.14
CA PRO A 85 -20.21 -4.13 0.87
C PRO A 85 -20.96 -5.33 1.45
N ASP A 86 -21.56 -5.15 2.62
CA ASP A 86 -22.47 -6.15 3.18
C ASP A 86 -23.63 -6.39 2.20
N SER A 87 -23.92 -7.67 1.96
CA SER A 87 -24.96 -8.15 1.03
C SER A 87 -26.36 -7.71 1.45
#